data_AF-A0A261BLH6-F1
#
_entry.id   AF-A0A261BLH6-F1
#
_cell.length_a   1.000
_cell.length_b   1.000
_cell.length_c   1.000
_cell.angle_alpha   90.00
_cell.angle_beta   90.00
_cell.angle_gamma   90.00
#
_symmetry.space_group_name_H-M   'P 1'
#
loop_
_entity.id
_entity.type
_entity.pdbx_description
1 polymer ?
#
loop_
_entity_poly.entity_id
_entity_poly.type
_entity_poly.pdbx_seq_one_letter_code
_entity_poly.pdbx_strand_id
1 'polypeptide(L)'
;MKNIKGSISNLNFWCMASSIIFAFFVCPYYFYPYKVPFLRKPCRIFNLSAVIMSITMLFESRSSMIVRNIFRIKTTAHRFIWILLNILWFMAIILLPAFNLSDQMETKMFVLKTCPCPPTEFFTEKLLSMAKEGFWAAYMNASALVIFLTLTIQGVFFTCCCIFYLFISTSSHVSPQTRRLQVRAIYGVVIETTISILLILIPFSIFLSTRSDGNYDQMQNNLMNMTICVQSGVTSAFILLVHHPYRSFVKSIIFCKKMNKISPTALVVSDTFINT
;
A
#
# COMPACT_ATOMS: atom_id res chain seq x y z
N MET A 1 -11.91 1.65 -20.15
CA MET A 1 -11.56 0.39 -19.45
C MET A 1 -10.06 0.04 -19.48
N LYS A 2 -9.28 0.39 -20.53
CA LYS A 2 -7.81 0.11 -20.59
C LYS A 2 -7.02 0.63 -19.37
N ASN A 3 -7.30 1.84 -18.89
CA ASN A 3 -6.56 2.42 -17.75
C ASN A 3 -6.77 1.71 -16.40
N ILE A 4 -7.93 1.08 -16.17
CA ILE A 4 -8.24 0.41 -14.89
C ILE A 4 -7.41 -0.86 -14.75
N LYS A 5 -7.38 -1.67 -15.81
CA LYS A 5 -6.62 -2.92 -15.84
C LYS A 5 -5.13 -2.64 -15.63
N GLY A 6 -4.61 -1.57 -16.25
CA GLY A 6 -3.24 -1.10 -16.05
C GLY A 6 -2.97 -0.68 -14.60
N SER A 7 -3.85 0.13 -13.99
CA SER A 7 -3.67 0.57 -12.59
C SER A 7 -3.73 -0.58 -11.58
N ILE A 8 -4.68 -1.50 -11.72
CA ILE A 8 -4.77 -2.69 -10.85
C ILE A 8 -3.56 -3.62 -11.04
N SER A 9 -3.10 -3.79 -12.28
CA SER A 9 -1.90 -4.59 -12.57
C SER A 9 -0.65 -3.95 -12.00
N ASN A 10 -0.52 -2.62 -12.10
CA ASN A 10 0.59 -1.87 -11.53
C ASN A 10 0.61 -1.99 -10.00
N LEU A 11 -0.55 -1.83 -9.35
CA LEU A 11 -0.65 -2.03 -7.90
C LEU A 11 -0.22 -3.44 -7.50
N ASN A 12 -0.77 -4.49 -8.13
CA ASN A 12 -0.41 -5.86 -7.79
C ASN A 12 1.07 -6.15 -8.03
N PHE A 13 1.66 -5.64 -9.12
CA PHE A 13 3.08 -5.79 -9.39
C PHE A 13 3.94 -5.17 -8.28
N TRP A 14 3.68 -3.91 -7.91
CA TRP A 14 4.46 -3.24 -6.88
C TRP A 14 4.20 -3.79 -5.48
N CYS A 15 2.97 -4.21 -5.17
CA CYS A 15 2.68 -4.94 -3.94
C CYS A 15 3.48 -6.23 -3.89
N MET A 16 3.44 -7.07 -4.92
CA MET A 16 4.19 -8.32 -4.97
C MET A 16 5.70 -8.10 -4.88
N ALA A 17 6.24 -7.18 -5.68
CA ALA A 17 7.67 -6.84 -5.67
C ALA A 17 8.12 -6.37 -4.28
N SER A 18 7.32 -5.52 -3.63
CA SER A 18 7.64 -5.05 -2.28
C SER A 18 7.46 -6.12 -1.22
N SER A 19 6.46 -7.01 -1.31
CA SER A 19 6.32 -8.14 -0.39
C SER A 19 7.53 -9.06 -0.46
N ILE A 20 8.02 -9.36 -1.67
CA ILE A 20 9.25 -10.15 -1.87
C ILE A 20 10.44 -9.41 -1.24
N ILE A 21 10.57 -8.12 -1.52
CA ILE A 21 11.71 -7.35 -1.01
C ILE A 21 11.67 -7.23 0.50
N PHE A 22 10.49 -7.03 1.07
CA PHE A 22 10.30 -6.97 2.51
C PHE A 22 10.57 -8.33 3.17
N ALA A 23 10.02 -9.42 2.64
CA ALA A 23 10.19 -10.75 3.21
C ALA A 23 11.65 -11.22 3.20
N PHE A 24 12.39 -11.01 2.11
CA PHE A 24 13.75 -11.54 1.96
C PHE A 24 14.85 -10.58 2.41
N PHE A 25 14.67 -9.26 2.27
CA PHE A 25 15.74 -8.30 2.54
C PHE A 25 15.48 -7.39 3.75
N VAL A 26 14.25 -7.35 4.27
CA VAL A 26 13.90 -6.52 5.42
C VAL A 26 13.66 -7.35 6.66
N CYS A 27 12.75 -8.33 6.58
CA CYS A 27 12.31 -9.13 7.71
C CYS A 27 13.47 -9.82 8.46
N PRO A 28 14.48 -10.42 7.81
CA PRO A 28 15.57 -11.09 8.52
C PRO A 28 16.43 -10.14 9.36
N TYR A 29 16.34 -8.84 9.07
CA TYR A 29 17.22 -7.83 9.64
C TYR A 29 16.46 -6.66 10.29
N TYR A 30 15.18 -6.87 10.61
CA TYR A 30 14.35 -5.87 11.24
C TYR A 30 14.31 -6.09 12.77
N PHE A 31 14.93 -5.19 13.54
CA PHE A 31 15.11 -5.33 14.99
C PHE A 31 14.52 -4.16 15.80
N TYR A 32 13.22 -3.93 15.75
CA TYR A 32 12.56 -2.89 16.56
C TYR A 32 12.69 -3.16 18.08
N PRO A 33 12.88 -2.14 18.95
CA PRO A 33 12.85 -0.70 18.70
C PRO A 33 14.12 -0.13 18.08
N TYR A 34 15.17 -0.94 17.93
CA TYR A 34 16.42 -0.52 17.33
C TYR A 34 16.25 -0.36 15.82
N LYS A 35 16.17 0.90 15.38
CA LYS A 35 16.08 1.27 13.98
C LYS A 35 17.45 1.10 13.32
N VAL A 36 17.91 -0.15 13.23
CA VAL A 36 19.17 -0.48 12.57
C VAL A 36 18.83 -0.96 11.16
N PRO A 37 18.81 -0.07 10.15
CA PRO A 37 18.71 -0.52 8.78
C PRO A 37 19.96 -1.34 8.43
N PHE A 38 19.77 -2.66 8.40
CA PHE A 38 20.68 -3.57 7.71
C PHE A 38 20.66 -3.30 6.21
N LEU A 39 21.87 -3.00 5.74
CA LEU A 39 22.39 -3.03 4.37
C LEU A 39 21.87 -2.07 3.27
N ARG A 40 22.90 -1.54 2.60
CA ARG A 40 23.12 -1.22 1.19
C ARG A 40 21.92 -0.70 0.36
N LYS A 41 22.05 0.59 0.03
CA LYS A 41 21.53 1.33 -1.15
C LYS A 41 20.08 1.85 -1.10
N PRO A 42 19.79 2.93 -1.88
CA PRO A 42 18.46 3.55 -2.04
C PRO A 42 17.29 2.61 -2.41
N CYS A 43 17.52 1.34 -2.71
CA CYS A 43 16.50 0.37 -3.15
C CYS A 43 15.37 0.11 -2.14
N ARG A 44 15.64 0.17 -0.82
CA ARG A 44 14.60 -0.06 0.20
C ARG A 44 13.68 1.14 0.39
N ILE A 45 14.25 2.35 0.42
CA ILE A 45 13.49 3.61 0.46
C ILE A 45 12.64 3.72 -0.82
N PHE A 46 13.24 3.39 -1.97
CA PHE A 46 12.54 3.33 -3.24
C PHE A 46 11.35 2.34 -3.22
N ASN A 47 11.51 1.13 -2.65
CA ASN A 47 10.42 0.16 -2.59
C ASN A 47 9.26 0.55 -1.69
N LEU A 48 9.54 1.09 -0.50
CA LEU A 48 8.47 1.55 0.39
C LEU A 48 7.68 2.68 -0.27
N SER A 49 8.40 3.62 -0.92
CA SER A 49 7.80 4.71 -1.69
C SER A 49 6.93 4.18 -2.85
N ALA A 50 7.36 3.11 -3.53
CA ALA A 50 6.68 2.58 -4.69
C ALA A 50 5.33 1.91 -4.35
N VAL A 51 5.23 1.18 -3.23
CA VAL A 51 3.95 0.60 -2.77
C VAL A 51 2.98 1.69 -2.37
N ILE A 52 3.47 2.61 -1.55
CA ILE A 52 2.71 3.75 -1.06
C ILE A 52 2.12 4.52 -2.23
N MET A 53 2.93 4.84 -3.23
CA MET A 53 2.48 5.51 -4.45
C MET A 53 1.48 4.67 -5.24
N SER A 54 1.65 3.35 -5.27
CA SER A 54 0.74 2.46 -5.99
C SER A 54 -0.66 2.45 -5.38
N ILE A 55 -0.77 2.46 -4.05
CA ILE A 55 -2.06 2.54 -3.33
C ILE A 55 -2.74 3.87 -3.65
N THR A 56 -2.04 4.99 -3.48
CA THR A 56 -2.60 6.32 -3.76
C THR A 56 -2.97 6.48 -5.24
N MET A 57 -2.15 5.95 -6.16
CA MET A 57 -2.46 5.89 -7.60
C MET A 57 -3.72 5.09 -7.90
N LEU A 58 -4.01 4.01 -7.17
CA LEU A 58 -5.25 3.26 -7.35
C LEU A 58 -6.45 4.14 -7.02
N PHE A 59 -6.44 4.81 -5.85
CA PHE A 59 -7.51 5.71 -5.44
C PHE A 59 -7.71 6.87 -6.40
N GLU A 60 -6.60 7.50 -6.80
CA GLU A 60 -6.61 8.58 -7.79
C GLU A 60 -7.15 8.07 -9.14
N SER A 61 -6.73 6.88 -9.61
CA SER A 61 -7.25 6.31 -10.86
C SER A 61 -8.77 6.15 -10.84
N ARG A 62 -9.32 5.71 -9.72
CA ARG A 62 -10.76 5.50 -9.55
C ARG A 62 -11.51 6.83 -9.49
N SER A 63 -10.99 7.80 -8.74
CA SER A 63 -11.60 9.13 -8.63
C SER A 63 -11.54 9.89 -9.96
N SER A 64 -10.47 9.72 -10.73
CA SER A 64 -10.28 10.33 -12.05
C SER A 64 -11.09 9.67 -13.17
N MET A 65 -11.68 8.49 -12.96
CA MET A 65 -12.63 7.92 -13.93
C MET A 65 -13.98 8.63 -13.93
N ILE A 66 -14.33 9.28 -12.82
CA ILE A 66 -15.59 9.99 -12.69
C ILE A 66 -15.44 11.29 -13.45
N VAL A 67 -16.06 11.36 -14.63
CA VAL A 67 -15.89 12.49 -15.57
C VAL A 67 -16.22 13.84 -14.93
N ARG A 68 -17.16 13.85 -13.97
CA ARG A 68 -17.66 15.03 -13.27
C ARG A 68 -16.84 15.45 -12.05
N ASN A 69 -15.90 14.62 -11.61
CA ASN A 69 -15.07 14.97 -10.47
C ASN A 69 -14.20 16.17 -10.84
N ILE A 70 -14.40 17.32 -10.18
CA ILE A 70 -13.61 18.54 -10.47
C ILE A 70 -12.15 18.37 -10.05
N PHE A 71 -11.89 17.51 -9.05
CA PHE A 71 -10.56 17.17 -8.56
C PHE A 71 -9.87 16.08 -9.39
N ARG A 72 -10.48 15.68 -10.52
CA ARG A 72 -9.91 14.73 -11.46
C ARG A 72 -8.62 15.28 -12.06
N ILE A 73 -7.56 14.48 -12.01
CA ILE A 73 -6.33 14.75 -12.77
C ILE A 73 -6.58 14.37 -14.23
N LYS A 74 -6.76 15.39 -15.09
CA LYS A 74 -7.22 15.19 -16.47
C LYS A 74 -6.13 14.69 -17.41
N THR A 75 -4.90 15.18 -17.27
CA THR A 75 -3.82 14.90 -18.22
C THR A 75 -2.75 14.01 -17.61
N THR A 76 -2.11 13.20 -18.45
CA THR A 76 -1.02 12.30 -18.05
C THR A 76 0.18 13.07 -17.49
N ALA A 77 0.44 14.29 -17.98
CA ALA A 77 1.53 15.15 -17.50
C ALA A 77 1.29 15.61 -16.05
N HIS A 78 0.09 16.14 -15.72
CA HIS A 78 -0.24 16.53 -14.34
C HIS A 78 -0.17 15.33 -13.40
N ARG A 79 -0.60 14.16 -13.88
CA ARG A 79 -0.50 12.93 -13.11
C ARG A 79 0.94 12.55 -12.83
N PHE A 80 1.81 12.59 -13.83
CA PHE A 80 3.23 12.34 -13.68
C PHE A 80 3.89 13.32 -12.70
N ILE A 81 3.58 14.61 -12.82
CA ILE A 81 4.07 15.64 -11.90
C ILE A 81 3.62 15.36 -10.47
N TRP A 82 2.34 15.05 -10.25
CA TRP A 82 1.81 14.70 -8.93
C TRP A 82 2.51 13.46 -8.35
N ILE A 83 2.74 12.41 -9.15
CA ILE A 83 3.49 11.22 -8.74
C ILE A 83 4.91 11.58 -8.33
N LEU A 84 5.61 12.34 -9.19
CA LEU A 84 6.99 12.75 -8.97
C LEU A 84 7.12 13.57 -7.68
N LEU A 85 6.22 14.54 -7.45
CA LEU A 85 6.22 15.36 -6.24
C LEU A 85 6.04 14.54 -4.96
N ASN A 86 5.14 13.55 -4.96
CA ASN A 86 4.97 12.67 -3.80
C ASN A 86 6.22 11.80 -3.55
N ILE A 87 6.84 11.26 -4.61
CA ILE A 87 8.08 10.48 -4.49
C ILE A 87 9.21 11.37 -3.96
N LEU A 88 9.40 12.56 -4.52
CA LEU A 88 10.44 13.50 -4.09
C LEU A 88 10.25 13.95 -2.64
N TRP A 89 9.01 14.25 -2.24
CA TRP A 89 8.69 14.61 -0.86
C TRP A 89 9.01 13.47 0.12
N PHE A 90 8.61 12.25 -0.20
CA PHE A 90 8.90 11.06 0.61
C PHE A 90 10.42 10.82 0.71
N MET A 91 11.12 10.89 -0.43
CA MET A 91 12.56 10.74 -0.49
C MET A 91 13.27 11.81 0.35
N ALA A 92 12.85 13.08 0.26
CA ALA A 92 13.45 14.17 1.03
C ALA A 92 13.35 13.95 2.55
N ILE A 93 12.19 13.50 3.03
CA ILE A 93 11.96 13.24 4.46
C ILE A 93 12.79 12.06 4.97
N ILE A 94 12.89 10.97 4.20
CA ILE A 94 13.63 9.76 4.63
C ILE A 94 15.13 9.87 4.39
N LEU A 95 15.57 10.66 3.41
CA LEU A 95 17.00 10.83 3.11
C LEU A 95 17.69 11.76 4.11
N LEU A 96 16.96 12.65 4.79
CA LEU A 96 17.56 13.61 5.72
C LEU A 96 18.39 12.94 6.85
N PRO A 97 17.92 11.87 7.50
CA PRO A 97 18.71 11.14 8.49
C PRO A 97 19.88 10.35 7.88
N ALA A 98 19.86 10.08 6.57
CA ALA A 98 20.97 9.42 5.86
C ALA A 98 22.19 10.33 5.67
N PHE A 99 22.08 11.63 5.95
CA PHE A 99 23.24 12.52 5.99
C PHE A 99 23.91 12.58 7.36
N ASN A 100 23.27 12.05 8.41
CA ASN A 100 23.81 12.06 9.76
C ASN A 100 23.95 10.64 10.32
N LEU A 101 24.86 9.85 9.72
CA LEU A 101 25.14 8.49 10.15
C LEU A 101 25.79 8.51 11.54
N SER A 102 25.23 7.73 12.48
CA SER A 102 25.91 7.46 13.74
C SER A 102 27.11 6.53 13.53
N ASP A 103 28.05 6.55 14.47
CA ASP A 103 29.15 5.60 14.48
C ASP A 103 28.60 4.16 14.55
N GLN A 104 29.04 3.33 13.61
CA GLN A 104 28.52 1.97 13.42
C GLN A 104 28.89 1.07 14.60
N MET A 105 30.08 1.25 15.18
CA MET A 105 30.55 0.40 16.28
C MET A 105 29.72 0.62 17.56
N GLU A 106 29.44 1.88 17.90
CA GLU A 106 28.62 2.21 19.07
C GLU A 106 27.22 1.58 18.96
N THR A 107 26.63 1.67 17.77
CA THR A 107 25.30 1.11 17.52
C THR A 107 25.29 -0.42 17.56
N LYS A 108 26.32 -1.07 16.97
CA LYS A 108 26.44 -2.53 17.03
C LYS A 108 26.55 -3.02 18.47
N MET A 109 27.39 -2.39 19.29
CA MET A 109 27.53 -2.78 20.70
C MET A 109 26.26 -2.55 21.51
N PHE A 110 25.51 -1.49 21.22
CA PHE A 110 24.25 -1.24 21.89
C PHE A 110 23.21 -2.33 21.59
N VAL A 111 23.07 -2.75 20.32
CA VAL A 111 22.16 -3.84 19.96
C VAL A 111 22.59 -5.15 20.61
N LEU A 112 23.89 -5.44 20.70
CA LEU A 112 24.42 -6.65 21.33
C LEU A 112 24.17 -6.72 22.84
N LYS A 113 23.96 -5.58 23.53
CA LYS A 113 23.60 -5.58 24.95
C LYS A 113 22.20 -6.15 25.21
N THR A 114 21.31 -6.07 24.22
CA THR A 114 19.89 -6.43 24.38
C THR A 114 19.46 -7.59 23.48
N CYS A 115 20.12 -7.78 22.33
CA CYS A 115 19.89 -8.89 21.41
C CYS A 115 21.06 -9.89 21.52
N PRO A 116 20.87 -11.04 22.18
CA PRO A 116 21.97 -11.93 22.54
C PRO A 116 22.56 -12.73 21.35
N CYS A 117 21.86 -12.80 20.21
CA CYS A 117 22.29 -13.63 19.08
C CYS A 117 21.83 -13.10 17.71
N PRO A 118 22.36 -11.94 17.25
CA PRO A 118 22.06 -11.47 15.90
C PRO A 118 22.71 -12.39 14.84
N PRO A 119 22.18 -12.40 13.60
CA PRO A 119 22.69 -13.23 12.51
C PRO A 119 24.09 -12.79 12.07
N THR A 120 24.85 -13.65 11.40
CA THR A 120 26.29 -13.44 11.11
C THR A 120 26.56 -12.17 10.29
N GLU A 121 25.63 -11.81 9.41
CA GLU A 121 25.66 -10.59 8.60
C GLU A 121 25.77 -9.34 9.49
N PHE A 122 25.34 -9.42 10.75
CA PHE A 122 25.44 -8.33 11.69
C PHE A 122 26.85 -7.89 12.00
N PHE A 123 27.76 -8.85 12.05
CA PHE A 123 29.14 -8.58 12.35
C PHE A 123 29.92 -8.17 11.10
N THR A 124 29.62 -8.80 9.96
CA THR A 124 30.39 -8.65 8.72
C THR A 124 30.02 -7.41 7.90
N GLU A 125 28.75 -6.97 7.93
CA GLU A 125 28.28 -5.92 7.03
C GLU A 125 28.30 -4.51 7.64
N LYS A 126 28.42 -3.50 6.77
CA LYS A 126 28.31 -2.09 7.16
C LYS A 126 26.84 -1.77 7.44
N LEU A 127 26.56 -1.54 8.71
CA LEU A 127 25.25 -1.16 9.20
C LEU A 127 25.05 0.34 9.02
N LEU A 128 23.98 0.73 8.34
CA LEU A 128 23.55 2.13 8.38
C LEU A 128 22.74 2.27 9.65
N SER A 129 23.41 2.46 10.78
CA SER A 129 22.70 2.70 12.04
C SER A 129 21.99 4.05 11.94
N MET A 130 20.66 4.02 11.90
CA MET A 130 19.87 5.24 11.92
C MET A 130 19.28 5.43 13.31
N ALA A 131 19.77 6.50 13.95
CA ALA A 131 19.25 7.09 15.16
C ALA A 131 19.30 6.21 16.42
N LYS A 132 20.34 6.50 17.22
CA LYS A 132 20.34 6.47 18.69
C LYS A 132 19.08 7.15 19.24
N GLU A 133 18.71 6.83 20.48
CA GLU A 133 17.80 7.65 21.28
C GLU A 133 18.15 9.15 21.14
N GLY A 134 17.14 10.01 21.04
CA GLY A 134 17.31 11.45 20.85
C GLY A 134 16.64 12.00 19.58
N PHE A 135 17.14 13.14 19.08
CA PHE A 135 16.47 13.94 18.04
C PHE A 135 16.15 13.14 16.77
N TRP A 136 17.11 12.40 16.23
CA TRP A 136 16.91 11.66 14.97
C TRP A 136 15.94 10.50 15.09
N ALA A 137 15.82 9.89 16.28
CA ALA A 137 14.85 8.82 16.52
C ALA A 137 13.44 9.40 16.59
N ALA A 138 13.27 10.53 17.28
CA ALA A 138 12.03 11.30 17.32
C ALA A 138 11.65 11.82 15.93
N TYR A 139 12.61 12.35 15.16
CA TYR A 139 12.42 12.76 13.78
C TYR A 139 11.93 11.60 12.91
N MET A 140 12.57 10.43 12.97
CA MET A 140 12.12 9.26 12.20
C MET A 140 10.71 8.80 12.58
N ASN A 141 10.33 8.85 13.86
CA ASN A 141 8.97 8.54 14.29
C ASN A 141 7.96 9.57 13.78
N ALA A 142 8.27 10.86 13.93
CA ALA A 142 7.43 11.94 13.46
C ALA A 142 7.28 11.91 11.93
N SER A 143 8.37 11.68 11.20
CA SER A 143 8.38 11.51 9.74
C SER A 143 7.53 10.32 9.30
N ALA A 144 7.66 9.16 9.96
CA ALA A 144 6.82 8.00 9.66
C ALA A 144 5.32 8.29 9.89
N LEU A 145 4.99 8.98 10.99
CA LEU A 145 3.63 9.43 11.29
C LEU A 145 3.11 10.41 10.25
N VAL A 146 3.88 11.44 9.89
CA VAL A 146 3.52 12.44 8.89
C VAL A 146 3.27 11.79 7.53
N ILE A 147 4.16 10.90 7.08
CA ILE A 147 3.99 10.12 5.86
C ILE A 147 2.68 9.31 5.92
N PHE A 148 2.47 8.53 6.98
CA PHE A 148 1.27 7.71 7.14
C PHE A 148 -0.01 8.55 7.09
N LEU A 149 -0.04 9.68 7.81
CA LEU A 149 -1.17 10.60 7.83
C LEU A 149 -1.42 11.23 6.46
N THR A 150 -0.38 11.76 5.79
CA THR A 150 -0.52 12.37 4.46
C THR A 150 -1.12 11.40 3.46
N LEU A 151 -0.66 10.15 3.45
CA LEU A 151 -1.17 9.12 2.54
C LEU A 151 -2.61 8.72 2.86
N THR A 152 -2.91 8.56 4.15
CA THR A 152 -4.26 8.27 4.61
C THR A 152 -5.21 9.39 4.21
N ILE A 153 -4.81 10.65 4.39
CA ILE A 153 -5.59 11.83 3.99
C ILE A 153 -5.81 11.84 2.47
N GLN A 154 -4.79 11.56 1.65
CA GLN A 154 -4.96 11.48 0.19
C GLN A 154 -5.92 10.35 -0.22
N GLY A 155 -5.78 9.15 0.37
CA GLY A 155 -6.66 8.02 0.12
C GLY A 155 -8.11 8.31 0.51
N VAL A 156 -8.31 8.89 1.70
CA VAL A 156 -9.63 9.33 2.19
C VAL A 156 -10.21 10.40 1.27
N PHE A 157 -9.42 11.41 0.88
CA PHE A 157 -9.86 12.47 -0.03
C PHE A 157 -10.40 11.91 -1.37
N PHE A 158 -9.64 11.03 -2.02
CA PHE A 158 -10.07 10.43 -3.28
C PHE A 158 -11.29 9.51 -3.11
N THR A 159 -11.39 8.81 -1.98
CA THR A 159 -12.55 7.98 -1.64
C THR A 159 -13.79 8.85 -1.41
N CYS A 160 -13.67 9.95 -0.68
CA CYS A 160 -14.74 10.93 -0.48
C CYS A 160 -15.20 11.54 -1.81
N CYS A 161 -14.27 11.89 -2.71
CA CYS A 161 -14.63 12.34 -4.06
C CYS A 161 -15.44 11.27 -4.80
N CYS A 162 -15.04 10.00 -4.71
CA CYS A 162 -15.80 8.91 -5.32
C CYS A 162 -17.22 8.81 -4.75
N ILE A 163 -17.36 8.81 -3.42
CA ILE A 163 -18.67 8.71 -2.76
C ILE A 163 -19.56 9.90 -3.15
N PHE A 164 -19.04 11.12 -3.03
CA PHE A 164 -19.79 12.34 -3.31
C PHE A 164 -20.33 12.39 -4.75
N TYR A 165 -19.46 12.20 -5.75
CA TYR A 165 -19.88 12.34 -7.15
C TYR A 165 -20.74 11.19 -7.68
N LEU A 166 -20.79 10.04 -6.99
CA LEU A 166 -21.61 8.89 -7.42
C LEU A 166 -22.94 8.76 -6.69
N PHE A 167 -22.98 9.11 -5.40
CA PHE A 167 -24.18 8.95 -4.59
C PHE A 167 -24.91 10.26 -4.34
N ILE A 168 -24.17 11.37 -4.13
CA ILE A 168 -24.74 12.66 -3.72
C ILE A 168 -24.97 13.57 -4.92
N SER A 169 -24.07 13.58 -5.90
CA SER A 169 -24.24 14.38 -7.11
C SER A 169 -25.35 13.80 -8.00
N THR A 170 -26.57 14.35 -7.84
CA THR A 170 -27.72 14.07 -8.69
C THR A 170 -27.43 14.52 -10.11
N SER A 171 -27.34 13.60 -11.07
CA SER A 171 -27.39 14.01 -12.49
C SER A 171 -27.84 12.90 -13.43
N SER A 172 -28.70 13.33 -14.35
CA SER A 172 -29.60 12.60 -15.26
C SER A 172 -28.96 11.92 -16.48
N HIS A 173 -27.65 12.05 -16.71
CA HIS A 173 -27.03 11.61 -17.98
C HIS A 173 -26.39 10.21 -17.98
N VAL A 174 -26.52 9.41 -16.92
CA VAL A 174 -25.99 8.03 -16.90
C VAL A 174 -27.14 7.06 -16.81
N SER A 175 -27.18 6.07 -17.71
CA SER A 175 -28.23 5.06 -17.69
C SER A 175 -28.27 4.33 -16.33
N PRO A 176 -29.45 3.90 -15.86
CA PRO A 176 -29.57 3.16 -14.59
C PRO A 176 -28.65 1.94 -14.51
N GLN A 177 -28.44 1.23 -15.63
CA GLN A 177 -27.52 0.10 -15.73
C GLN A 177 -26.06 0.50 -15.50
N THR A 178 -25.61 1.60 -16.12
CA THR A 178 -24.24 2.12 -15.94
C THR A 178 -24.01 2.56 -14.50
N ARG A 179 -25.01 3.21 -13.89
CA ARG A 179 -24.96 3.62 -12.49
C ARG A 179 -24.85 2.41 -11.56
N ARG A 180 -25.64 1.34 -11.77
CA ARG A 180 -25.54 0.09 -10.99
C ARG A 180 -24.16 -0.55 -11.06
N LEU A 181 -23.55 -0.59 -12.25
CA LEU A 181 -22.19 -1.13 -12.44
C LEU A 181 -21.12 -0.29 -11.71
N GLN A 182 -21.21 1.04 -11.80
CA GLN A 182 -20.29 1.94 -11.10
C GLN A 182 -20.41 1.79 -9.58
N VAL A 183 -21.63 1.79 -9.05
CA VAL A 183 -21.92 1.57 -7.61
C VAL A 183 -21.30 0.26 -7.12
N ARG A 184 -21.51 -0.85 -7.84
CA ARG A 184 -20.95 -2.15 -7.47
C ARG A 184 -19.42 -2.17 -7.49
N ALA A 185 -18.80 -1.48 -8.45
CA ALA A 185 -17.35 -1.37 -8.51
C ALA A 185 -16.78 -0.60 -7.32
N ILE A 186 -17.48 0.43 -6.84
CA ILE A 186 -17.08 1.25 -5.69
C ILE A 186 -17.27 0.51 -4.38
N TYR A 187 -18.34 -0.27 -4.20
CA TYR A 187 -18.46 -1.13 -3.03
C TYR A 187 -17.23 -2.03 -2.87
N GLY A 188 -16.74 -2.58 -3.98
CA GLY A 188 -15.50 -3.37 -3.94
C GLY A 188 -14.29 -2.54 -3.50
N VAL A 189 -14.13 -1.34 -4.05
CA VAL A 189 -13.03 -0.43 -3.70
C VAL A 189 -13.13 -0.01 -2.22
N VAL A 190 -14.30 0.41 -1.73
CA VAL A 190 -14.48 0.85 -0.34
C VAL A 190 -14.15 -0.29 0.63
N ILE A 191 -14.67 -1.50 0.38
CA ILE A 191 -14.37 -2.68 1.22
C ILE A 191 -12.86 -2.97 1.21
N GLU A 192 -12.23 -3.01 0.02
CA GLU A 192 -10.79 -3.24 -0.12
C GLU A 192 -9.95 -2.18 0.63
N THR A 193 -10.40 -0.92 0.58
CA THR A 193 -9.76 0.22 1.26
C THR A 193 -9.84 0.08 2.76
N THR A 194 -11.04 -0.16 3.29
CA THR A 194 -11.28 -0.29 4.73
C THR A 194 -10.46 -1.43 5.30
N ILE A 195 -10.44 -2.57 4.62
CA ILE A 195 -9.65 -3.73 5.04
C ILE A 195 -8.16 -3.41 5.01
N SER A 196 -7.70 -2.74 3.95
CA SER A 196 -6.30 -2.36 3.85
C SER A 196 -5.89 -1.40 4.98
N ILE A 197 -6.74 -0.43 5.34
CA ILE A 197 -6.49 0.47 6.47
C ILE A 197 -6.46 -0.31 7.79
N LEU A 198 -7.45 -1.17 8.05
CA LEU A 198 -7.53 -1.94 9.29
C LEU A 198 -6.31 -2.83 9.52
N LEU A 199 -5.82 -3.48 8.47
CA LEU A 199 -4.64 -4.33 8.56
C LEU A 199 -3.34 -3.53 8.77
N ILE A 200 -3.25 -2.29 8.26
CA ILE A 200 -2.09 -1.39 8.50
C ILE A 200 -2.08 -0.83 9.93
N LEU A 201 -3.24 -0.72 10.59
CA LEU A 201 -3.31 -0.24 11.98
C LEU A 201 -2.52 -1.13 12.92
N ILE A 202 -2.52 -2.45 12.71
CA ILE A 202 -1.82 -3.41 13.57
C ILE A 202 -0.29 -3.14 13.63
N PRO A 203 0.46 -3.17 12.50
CA PRO A 203 1.89 -2.89 12.53
C PRO A 203 2.19 -1.45 12.93
N PHE A 204 1.31 -0.50 12.61
CA PHE A 204 1.47 0.89 13.05
C PHE A 204 1.33 1.05 14.56
N SER A 205 0.35 0.38 15.19
CA SER A 205 0.20 0.35 16.64
C SER A 205 1.42 -0.27 17.33
N ILE A 206 1.99 -1.36 16.77
CA ILE A 206 3.23 -1.95 17.29
C ILE A 206 4.40 -0.96 17.14
N PHE A 207 4.52 -0.31 15.98
CA PHE A 207 5.55 0.69 15.74
C PHE A 207 5.48 1.91 16.68
N LEU A 208 4.28 2.33 17.08
CA LEU A 208 4.08 3.41 18.05
C LEU A 208 4.21 2.95 19.50
N SER A 209 3.97 1.67 19.78
CA SER A 209 4.09 1.06 21.10
C SER A 209 5.56 0.80 21.43
N THR A 210 6.37 1.86 21.50
CA THR A 210 7.71 1.75 22.07
C THR A 210 7.54 1.48 23.56
N ARG A 211 7.90 0.28 24.02
CA ARG A 211 7.91 -0.02 25.46
C ARG A 211 8.86 0.95 26.15
N SER A 212 8.44 1.50 27.29
CA SER A 212 9.22 2.47 28.06
C SER A 212 10.52 1.89 28.65
N ASP A 213 10.65 0.57 28.65
CA ASP A 213 11.85 -0.16 29.07
C ASP A 213 12.89 -0.33 27.95
N GLY A 214 12.56 0.04 26.70
CA GLY A 214 13.46 -0.06 25.55
C GLY A 214 13.88 -1.49 25.17
N ASN A 215 13.23 -2.50 25.76
CA ASN A 215 13.61 -3.90 25.59
C ASN A 215 13.18 -4.44 24.23
N TYR A 216 14.05 -5.27 23.64
CA TYR A 216 13.75 -5.98 22.41
C TYR A 216 12.69 -7.07 22.64
N ASP A 217 11.61 -7.03 21.86
CA ASP A 217 10.52 -8.00 21.92
C ASP A 217 10.40 -8.74 20.57
N GLN A 218 10.87 -9.99 20.54
CA GLN A 218 10.84 -10.83 19.34
C GLN A 218 9.39 -11.08 18.86
N MET A 219 8.44 -11.24 19.78
CA MET A 219 7.04 -11.51 19.42
C MET A 219 6.42 -10.31 18.72
N GLN A 220 6.62 -9.10 19.25
CA GLN A 220 6.14 -7.87 18.62
C GLN A 220 6.76 -7.65 17.24
N ASN A 221 8.07 -7.87 17.09
CA ASN A 221 8.75 -7.79 15.79
C ASN A 221 8.19 -8.79 14.78
N ASN A 222 8.04 -10.05 15.18
CA ASN A 222 7.50 -11.10 14.33
C ASN A 222 6.06 -10.80 13.90
N LEU A 223 5.20 -10.36 14.84
CA LEU A 223 3.82 -9.97 14.55
C LEU A 223 3.75 -8.79 13.60
N MET A 224 4.60 -7.77 13.80
CA MET A 224 4.65 -6.61 12.91
C MET A 224 5.05 -7.01 11.49
N ASN A 225 6.14 -7.79 11.34
CA ASN A 225 6.62 -8.25 10.05
C ASN A 225 5.63 -9.18 9.34
N MET A 226 5.04 -10.14 10.07
CA MET A 226 3.99 -11.02 9.55
C MET A 226 2.81 -10.23 9.02
N THR A 227 2.33 -9.23 9.77
CA THR A 227 1.16 -8.44 9.36
C THR A 227 1.45 -7.62 8.11
N ILE A 228 2.65 -7.01 8.01
CA ILE A 228 3.08 -6.28 6.80
C ILE A 228 3.14 -7.22 5.59
N CYS A 229 3.67 -8.44 5.73
CA CYS A 229 3.71 -9.42 4.64
C CYS A 229 2.31 -9.89 4.22
N VAL A 230 1.45 -10.22 5.18
CA VAL A 230 0.09 -10.74 4.94
C VAL A 230 -0.80 -9.70 4.29
N GLN A 231 -0.65 -8.42 4.64
CA GLN A 231 -1.37 -7.28 4.06
C GLN A 231 -1.51 -7.37 2.54
N SER A 232 -0.39 -7.52 1.83
CA SER A 232 -0.36 -7.51 0.37
C SER A 232 -1.10 -8.72 -0.22
N GLY A 233 -0.96 -9.89 0.41
CA GLY A 233 -1.70 -11.09 0.03
C GLY A 233 -3.21 -10.93 0.22
N VAL A 234 -3.64 -10.32 1.33
CA VAL A 234 -5.06 -10.07 1.61
C VAL A 234 -5.65 -9.08 0.61
N THR A 235 -4.95 -7.99 0.27
CA THR A 235 -5.41 -7.04 -0.76
C THR A 235 -5.60 -7.73 -2.12
N SER A 236 -4.62 -8.54 -2.57
CA SER A 236 -4.74 -9.28 -3.83
C SER A 236 -5.88 -10.31 -3.80
N ALA A 237 -6.07 -11.04 -2.69
CA ALA A 237 -7.19 -11.97 -2.52
C ALA A 237 -8.54 -11.25 -2.57
N PHE A 238 -8.66 -10.07 -1.95
CA PHE A 238 -9.89 -9.27 -1.99
C PHE A 238 -10.25 -8.81 -3.40
N ILE A 239 -9.27 -8.35 -4.18
CA ILE A 239 -9.49 -7.98 -5.59
C ILE A 239 -10.07 -9.18 -6.36
N LEU A 240 -9.51 -10.38 -6.15
CA LEU A 240 -9.95 -11.59 -6.84
C LEU A 240 -11.37 -12.02 -6.44
N LEU A 241 -11.73 -11.90 -5.16
CA LEU A 241 -13.01 -12.39 -4.63
C LEU A 241 -14.17 -11.40 -4.82
N VAL A 242 -13.91 -10.10 -4.66
CA VAL A 242 -14.97 -9.07 -4.62
C VAL A 242 -15.37 -8.60 -6.02
N HIS A 243 -14.41 -8.47 -6.93
CA HIS A 243 -14.71 -7.94 -8.27
C HIS A 243 -15.22 -9.03 -9.22
N HIS A 244 -16.42 -8.80 -9.76
CA HIS A 244 -17.12 -9.72 -10.66
C HIS A 244 -16.27 -10.38 -11.77
N PRO A 245 -15.50 -9.63 -12.59
CA PRO A 245 -14.72 -10.26 -13.66
C PRO A 245 -13.63 -11.19 -13.13
N TYR A 246 -12.99 -10.84 -12.01
CA TYR A 246 -11.92 -11.65 -11.42
C TYR A 246 -12.46 -12.90 -10.75
N ARG A 247 -13.53 -12.80 -9.94
CA ARG A 247 -14.13 -13.98 -9.29
C ARG A 247 -14.71 -14.96 -10.31
N SER A 248 -15.23 -14.46 -11.44
CA SER A 248 -15.74 -15.31 -12.52
C SER A 248 -14.62 -16.10 -13.18
N PHE A 249 -13.47 -15.46 -13.41
CA PHE A 249 -12.26 -16.11 -13.90
C PHE A 249 -11.72 -17.16 -12.91
N VAL A 250 -11.61 -16.83 -11.63
CA VAL A 250 -11.17 -17.77 -10.58
C VAL A 250 -12.11 -18.99 -10.51
N LYS A 251 -13.43 -18.76 -10.56
CA LYS A 251 -14.41 -19.86 -10.63
C LYS A 251 -14.24 -20.71 -11.88
N SER A 252 -13.93 -20.12 -13.03
CA SER A 252 -13.69 -20.88 -14.28
C SER A 252 -12.47 -21.78 -14.17
N ILE A 253 -11.38 -21.33 -13.52
CA ILE A 253 -10.20 -22.16 -13.24
C ILE A 253 -10.54 -23.28 -12.26
N ILE A 254 -11.15 -22.96 -11.12
CA ILE A 254 -11.41 -23.93 -10.04
C ILE A 254 -12.45 -24.97 -10.46
N PHE A 255 -13.50 -24.57 -11.19
CA PHE A 255 -14.61 -25.45 -11.55
C PHE A 255 -14.51 -25.97 -13.01
N CYS A 256 -13.38 -25.79 -13.70
CA CYS A 256 -13.16 -26.23 -15.09
C CYS A 256 -14.30 -25.92 -16.08
N LYS A 257 -15.08 -24.85 -15.84
CA LYS A 257 -16.14 -24.42 -16.76
C LYS A 257 -15.52 -23.55 -17.83
N LYS A 258 -15.64 -23.96 -19.10
CA LYS A 258 -15.25 -23.17 -20.28
C LYS A 258 -15.87 -21.77 -20.13
N MET A 259 -15.04 -20.72 -20.05
CA MET A 259 -15.56 -19.36 -20.17
C MET A 259 -16.19 -19.25 -21.55
N ASN A 260 -17.52 -19.20 -21.63
CA ASN A 260 -18.16 -18.70 -22.84
C ASN A 260 -17.58 -17.31 -23.07
N LYS A 261 -16.94 -17.09 -24.23
CA LYS A 261 -16.55 -15.75 -24.68
C LYS A 261 -17.85 -14.95 -24.78
N ILE A 262 -18.23 -14.26 -23.71
CA ILE A 262 -19.31 -13.31 -23.75
C ILE A 262 -18.76 -12.13 -24.53
N SER A 263 -19.05 -12.12 -25.83
CA SER A 263 -18.90 -10.94 -26.67
C SER A 263 -19.61 -9.77 -25.97
N PRO A 264 -19.04 -8.55 -25.95
CA PRO A 264 -19.66 -7.40 -25.28
C PRO A 264 -21.09 -7.10 -25.76
N THR A 265 -21.52 -7.65 -26.90
CA THR A 265 -22.88 -7.58 -27.44
C THR A 265 -23.89 -8.52 -26.75
N ALA A 266 -23.46 -9.63 -26.13
CA ALA A 266 -24.37 -10.64 -25.56
C ALA A 266 -24.90 -10.30 -24.16
N LEU A 267 -24.28 -9.34 -23.47
CA LEU A 267 -24.76 -8.83 -22.17
C LEU A 267 -26.01 -7.96 -22.29
N VAL A 268 -26.34 -7.46 -23.50
CA VAL A 268 -27.53 -6.64 -23.73
C VAL A 268 -28.78 -7.52 -23.98
N VAL A 269 -28.61 -8.73 -24.52
CA VAL A 269 -29.73 -9.58 -24.96
C VAL A 269 -30.22 -10.53 -23.87
N SER A 270 -29.37 -10.92 -22.90
CA SER A 270 -29.77 -11.85 -21.84
C SER A 270 -30.66 -11.22 -20.76
N ASP A 271 -30.62 -9.89 -20.58
CA ASP A 271 -31.41 -9.18 -19.56
C ASP A 271 -32.82 -8.81 -20.06
N THR A 272 -33.10 -8.93 -21.37
CA THR A 272 -34.44 -8.69 -21.94
C THR A 272 -35.40 -9.87 -21.81
N PHE A 273 -34.92 -11.07 -21.44
CA PHE A 273 -35.74 -12.29 -21.40
C PHE A 273 -36.19 -12.72 -19.99
N ILE A 274 -35.95 -11.94 -18.95
CA ILE A 274 -36.35 -12.30 -17.56
C ILE A 274 -37.52 -11.43 -17.03
N ASN A 275 -38.08 -10.52 -17.82
CA ASN A 275 -39.31 -9.81 -17.46
C ASN A 275 -40.42 -10.05 -18.49
N THR A 276 -41.06 -11.21 -18.36
CA THR A 276 -42.48 -11.43 -18.66
C THR A 276 -43.07 -12.26 -17.53
#